data_AF-A0A959KE75-F1
#
_entry.id   AF-A0A959KE75-F1
#
_cell.length_a   1.000
_cell.length_b   1.000
_cell.length_c   1.000
_cell.angle_alpha   90.00
_cell.angle_beta   90.00
_cell.angle_gamma   90.00
#
_symmetry.space_group_name_H-M   'P 1'
#
loop_
_entity.id
_entity.type
_entity.pdbx_description
1 polymer ?
#
loop_
_entity_poly.entity_id
_entity_poly.type
_entity_poly.pdbx_seq_one_letter_code
_entity_poly.pdbx_strand_id
1 'polypeptide(L)'
;PGPGKERTTKEIIKKFRDDVGTNHLQWAAAYYPWLEMTAVSSNDLNFKNFSNIGAVDGIVDFEDNPNAGQSNQPAKILAADKVTAQKAAFEAPDGGTLIRLLDLNLNLEFQDGLVSLARAEEIKAELKKVPTVAEDDVNTLHQTLLAISPAYKAALNDLKKAINVLPPSAIMAGIYSMVDNSVGVFQSPANVSVGSVVEPVVSLTNEEQEDLNMPLTGKAVNAIRTFPGKGVLVWGARTLDGNSQDWRYISVRRTVIFIEQSIKYAAEAYVFQPNVSATWTNLRALITNFLTNVWQQGALAGATPEDAFSVDVGLGTTMTAVDILDGIMRITVKIAVTRPAEFIVITFQQQMQKS
;
A
#
# COMPACT_ATOMS: atom_id res chain seq x y z
N PRO A 1 22.08 2.81 8.63
CA PRO A 1 22.55 4.20 8.33
C PRO A 1 21.86 5.20 9.26
N GLY A 2 22.57 6.23 9.72
CA GLY A 2 22.16 7.15 10.80
C GLY A 2 20.88 7.98 10.53
N PRO A 3 20.38 8.67 11.56
CA PRO A 3 19.16 9.48 11.47
C PRO A 3 19.44 10.73 10.61
N GLY A 4 18.63 10.96 9.56
CA GLY A 4 18.66 12.22 8.79
C GLY A 4 18.99 12.14 7.29
N LYS A 5 19.13 10.96 6.67
CA LYS A 5 19.05 10.83 5.20
C LYS A 5 17.70 10.27 4.81
N GLU A 6 16.91 11.04 4.05
CA GLU A 6 15.77 10.50 3.31
C GLU A 6 16.26 9.33 2.47
N ARG A 7 15.67 8.14 2.67
CA ARG A 7 16.04 6.96 1.88
C ARG A 7 15.50 7.16 0.48
N THR A 8 16.36 7.03 -0.52
CA THR A 8 15.94 7.04 -1.92
C THR A 8 15.01 5.86 -2.21
N THR A 9 14.13 5.98 -3.20
CA THR A 9 13.28 4.86 -3.68
C THR A 9 14.11 3.60 -3.91
N LYS A 10 15.29 3.73 -4.52
CA LYS A 10 16.21 2.61 -4.77
C LYS A 10 16.67 1.92 -3.47
N GLU A 11 17.00 2.66 -2.43
CA GLU A 11 17.43 2.09 -1.14
C GLU A 11 16.27 1.38 -0.43
N ILE A 12 15.06 1.95 -0.47
CA ILE A 12 13.86 1.34 0.13
C ILE A 12 13.54 0.02 -0.56
N ILE A 13 13.51 0.02 -1.89
CA ILE A 13 13.19 -1.15 -2.69
C ILE A 13 14.28 -2.21 -2.59
N LYS A 14 15.56 -1.81 -2.58
CA LYS A 14 16.66 -2.75 -2.36
C LYS A 14 16.53 -3.41 -0.99
N LYS A 15 16.29 -2.64 0.07
CA LYS A 15 16.10 -3.18 1.42
C LYS A 15 14.92 -4.16 1.46
N PHE A 16 13.78 -3.81 0.87
CA PHE A 16 12.64 -4.72 0.76
C PHE A 16 13.02 -6.03 0.06
N ARG A 17 13.71 -5.95 -1.08
CA ARG A 17 14.13 -7.13 -1.86
C ARG A 17 15.16 -7.99 -1.11
N ASP A 18 16.04 -7.39 -0.32
CA ASP A 18 17.01 -8.11 0.51
C ASP A 18 16.34 -8.79 1.72
N ASP A 19 15.32 -8.15 2.31
CA ASP A 19 14.62 -8.64 3.50
C ASP A 19 13.56 -9.72 3.16
N VAL A 20 12.97 -9.70 1.96
CA VAL A 20 12.02 -10.74 1.50
C VAL A 20 12.75 -12.02 1.15
N GLY A 21 12.20 -13.18 1.55
CA GLY A 21 12.74 -14.50 1.19
C GLY A 21 12.73 -14.81 -0.31
N THR A 22 13.11 -16.03 -0.68
CA THR A 22 13.11 -16.49 -2.09
C THR A 22 12.05 -17.58 -2.36
N ASN A 23 11.42 -18.10 -1.31
CA ASN A 23 10.39 -19.12 -1.43
C ASN A 23 9.02 -18.47 -1.62
N HIS A 24 8.15 -19.16 -2.35
CA HIS A 24 6.73 -18.81 -2.50
C HIS A 24 6.43 -17.42 -3.10
N LEU A 25 7.36 -16.85 -3.86
CA LEU A 25 7.20 -15.52 -4.47
C LEU A 25 5.97 -15.42 -5.39
N GLN A 26 5.61 -16.51 -6.08
CA GLN A 26 4.44 -16.57 -6.94
C GLN A 26 3.10 -16.34 -6.22
N TRP A 27 3.04 -16.48 -4.88
CA TRP A 27 1.82 -16.27 -4.09
C TRP A 27 1.75 -14.90 -3.41
N ALA A 28 2.73 -14.03 -3.65
CA ALA A 28 2.81 -12.71 -3.06
C ALA A 28 2.80 -11.63 -4.15
N ALA A 29 2.37 -10.42 -3.78
CA ALA A 29 2.49 -9.22 -4.60
C ALA A 29 2.87 -8.05 -3.69
N ALA A 30 3.72 -7.16 -4.19
CA ALA A 30 4.07 -5.91 -3.51
C ALA A 30 3.61 -4.71 -4.33
N TYR A 31 3.25 -3.64 -3.63
CA TYR A 31 2.79 -2.38 -4.21
C TYR A 31 3.55 -1.22 -3.58
N TYR A 32 3.93 -0.25 -4.41
CA TYR A 32 4.68 0.93 -3.99
C TYR A 32 4.23 2.15 -4.82
N PRO A 33 4.19 3.36 -4.25
CA PRO A 33 4.55 3.75 -2.88
C PRO A 33 3.37 3.67 -1.90
N TRP A 34 3.58 4.19 -0.68
CA TRP A 34 2.50 4.58 0.23
C TRP A 34 1.66 5.71 -0.40
N LEU A 35 0.42 5.85 0.06
CA LEU A 35 -0.57 6.74 -0.53
C LEU A 35 -1.04 7.76 0.49
N GLU A 36 -1.15 9.02 0.07
CA GLU A 36 -1.84 10.07 0.84
C GLU A 36 -3.35 9.90 0.63
N MET A 37 -4.05 9.48 1.68
CA MET A 37 -5.47 9.15 1.68
C MET A 37 -6.34 10.33 2.12
N THR A 38 -7.65 10.19 1.94
CA THR A 38 -8.68 11.12 2.44
C THR A 38 -9.49 10.51 3.59
N ALA A 39 -8.94 9.52 4.29
CA ALA A 39 -9.64 8.75 5.32
C ALA A 39 -10.01 9.59 6.56
N VAL A 40 -9.10 10.49 6.98
CA VAL A 40 -9.30 11.39 8.12
C VAL A 40 -9.52 12.81 7.62
N SER A 41 -10.67 13.39 7.96
CA SER A 41 -11.03 14.77 7.63
C SER A 41 -10.50 15.75 8.67
N SER A 42 -10.52 17.04 8.35
CA SER A 42 -10.09 18.08 9.29
C SER A 42 -11.03 18.20 10.49
N ASN A 43 -12.27 17.72 10.40
CA ASN A 43 -13.23 17.74 11.50
C ASN A 43 -13.03 16.59 12.49
N ASP A 44 -12.27 15.56 12.09
CA ASP A 44 -11.97 14.40 12.93
C ASP A 44 -10.75 14.64 13.85
N LEU A 45 -10.11 15.81 13.72
CA LEU A 45 -8.87 16.15 14.40
C LEU A 45 -9.02 17.41 15.24
N ASN A 46 -8.49 17.35 16.47
CA ASN A 46 -8.32 18.47 17.38
C ASN A 46 -6.98 18.35 18.13
N PHE A 47 -6.73 19.25 19.09
CA PHE A 47 -5.46 19.26 19.83
C PHE A 47 -5.24 17.99 20.68
N LYS A 48 -6.29 17.22 21.02
CA LYS A 48 -6.14 15.93 21.71
C LYS A 48 -5.54 14.84 20.83
N ASN A 49 -5.63 14.97 19.51
CA ASN A 49 -4.99 14.03 18.57
C ASN A 49 -3.46 14.18 18.52
N PHE A 50 -2.91 15.22 19.15
CA PHE A 50 -1.46 15.40 19.34
C PHE A 50 -0.99 14.77 20.64
N SER A 51 -1.32 13.50 20.86
CA SER A 51 -0.64 12.70 21.88
C SER A 51 0.60 12.06 21.24
N ASN A 52 1.79 12.26 21.82
CA ASN A 52 3.05 11.60 21.43
C ASN A 52 3.67 11.99 20.06
N ILE A 53 3.51 13.22 19.59
CA ILE A 53 4.33 13.73 18.46
C ILE A 53 5.60 14.38 19.02
N GLY A 54 6.62 13.54 19.24
CA GLY A 54 8.03 13.89 19.29
C GLY A 54 8.51 14.72 20.47
N ALA A 55 9.05 14.09 21.52
CA ALA A 55 9.75 14.73 22.63
C ALA A 55 10.68 15.88 22.18
N VAL A 56 10.36 17.09 22.60
CA VAL A 56 11.22 18.26 22.47
C VAL A 56 11.49 18.73 23.88
N ASP A 57 12.69 18.46 24.39
CA ASP A 57 13.28 19.18 25.54
C ASP A 57 14.78 19.44 25.34
N GLY A 58 15.15 20.72 25.42
CA GLY A 58 16.45 21.25 25.00
C GLY A 58 16.44 22.75 24.65
N ILE A 59 15.28 23.40 24.73
CA ILE A 59 15.17 24.86 24.72
C ILE A 59 14.96 25.31 26.16
N VAL A 60 15.99 25.92 26.72
CA VAL A 60 15.90 26.63 27.99
C VAL A 60 15.06 27.88 27.74
N ASP A 61 14.11 28.18 28.63
CA ASP A 61 13.43 29.46 28.63
C ASP A 61 14.44 30.61 28.75
N PHE A 62 14.16 31.76 28.12
CA PHE A 62 15.03 32.94 28.20
C PHE A 62 15.18 33.44 29.65
N GLU A 63 14.20 33.15 30.50
CA GLU A 63 14.18 33.56 31.92
C GLU A 63 15.16 32.77 32.81
N ASP A 64 15.68 31.62 32.34
CA ASP A 64 16.58 30.74 33.11
C ASP A 64 18.05 30.76 32.61
N ASN A 65 18.43 31.72 31.77
CA ASN A 65 19.83 31.91 31.36
C ASN A 65 20.62 32.76 32.38
N PRO A 66 21.58 32.19 33.13
CA PRO A 66 22.37 32.95 34.12
C PRO A 66 23.29 34.01 33.48
N ASN A 67 23.33 34.15 32.15
CA ASN A 67 24.12 35.13 31.41
C ASN A 67 23.27 36.13 30.60
N ALA A 68 21.98 36.31 30.90
CA ALA A 68 21.08 37.25 30.20
C ALA A 68 21.44 38.76 30.36
N GLY A 69 22.63 39.09 30.84
CA GLY A 69 23.05 40.45 31.16
C GLY A 69 24.40 40.90 30.60
N GLN A 70 25.02 40.20 29.63
CA GLN A 70 26.30 40.67 29.07
C GLN A 70 26.31 40.77 27.54
N SER A 71 26.66 41.98 27.11
CA SER A 71 26.67 42.55 25.78
C SER A 71 27.45 41.78 24.70
N ASN A 72 26.93 41.87 23.47
CA ASN A 72 27.66 41.88 22.19
C ASN A 72 28.63 40.71 21.89
N GLN A 73 28.13 39.55 21.43
CA GLN A 73 28.80 38.72 20.39
C GLN A 73 27.78 37.88 19.59
N PRO A 74 27.97 37.65 18.28
CA PRO A 74 27.08 36.83 17.46
C PRO A 74 27.23 35.32 17.77
N ALA A 75 26.13 34.59 17.91
CA ALA A 75 26.11 33.18 18.31
C ALA A 75 26.73 32.25 17.25
N LYS A 76 27.63 31.37 17.69
CA LYS A 76 28.28 30.30 16.90
C LYS A 76 27.41 29.04 16.83
N ILE A 77 27.40 28.39 15.67
CA ILE A 77 26.76 27.08 15.41
C ILE A 77 27.50 25.97 16.20
N LEU A 78 26.76 25.15 16.95
CA LEU A 78 27.32 24.06 17.79
C LEU A 78 27.47 22.74 17.01
N ALA A 79 28.58 22.03 17.25
CA ALA A 79 29.04 20.85 16.51
C ALA A 79 28.40 19.50 16.92
N ALA A 80 28.61 18.50 16.05
CA ALA A 80 27.86 17.25 15.86
C ALA A 80 27.94 16.16 16.95
N ASP A 81 28.62 16.38 18.07
CA ASP A 81 28.86 15.29 19.06
C ASP A 81 27.82 15.19 20.19
N LYS A 82 26.73 15.97 20.12
CA LYS A 82 25.59 15.87 21.08
C LYS A 82 24.44 14.96 20.63
N VAL A 83 24.58 14.29 19.48
CA VAL A 83 23.52 13.44 18.88
C VAL A 83 23.21 12.19 19.72
N THR A 84 24.09 11.77 20.63
CA THR A 84 23.91 10.53 21.41
C THR A 84 23.08 10.70 22.69
N ALA A 85 22.82 11.94 23.15
CA ALA A 85 21.92 12.19 24.29
C ALA A 85 20.42 12.18 23.89
N GLN A 86 20.12 12.18 22.59
CA GLN A 86 18.75 12.23 22.05
C GLN A 86 17.98 10.90 22.16
N LYS A 87 18.61 9.82 22.64
CA LYS A 87 18.01 8.48 22.61
C LYS A 87 17.29 8.06 23.90
N ALA A 88 17.35 8.85 24.97
CA ALA A 88 16.74 8.53 26.27
C ALA A 88 15.55 9.43 26.67
N ALA A 89 15.14 10.37 25.80
CA ALA A 89 14.00 11.27 26.03
C ALA A 89 12.67 10.72 25.48
N PHE A 90 12.56 9.40 25.30
CA PHE A 90 11.53 8.77 24.49
C PHE A 90 10.22 8.43 25.23
N GLU A 91 10.07 8.75 26.52
CA GLU A 91 8.91 8.30 27.31
C GLU A 91 8.41 9.37 28.30
N ALA A 92 7.39 10.16 27.90
CA ALA A 92 6.46 10.83 28.82
C ALA A 92 5.09 11.14 28.14
N PRO A 93 3.95 11.11 28.86
CA PRO A 93 2.64 10.71 28.30
C PRO A 93 1.59 11.82 28.03
N ASP A 94 1.91 13.12 28.08
CA ASP A 94 0.88 14.13 28.37
C ASP A 94 1.09 15.52 27.72
N GLY A 95 0.80 15.68 26.42
CA GLY A 95 0.38 16.96 25.78
C GLY A 95 1.32 18.20 25.83
N GLY A 96 2.36 18.23 26.67
CA GLY A 96 3.24 19.37 26.88
C GLY A 96 4.14 19.68 25.69
N THR A 97 4.39 18.68 24.85
CA THR A 97 5.27 18.81 23.69
C THR A 97 4.69 19.70 22.58
N LEU A 98 3.38 19.63 22.33
CA LEU A 98 2.72 20.49 21.34
C LEU A 98 2.71 21.95 21.81
N ILE A 99 2.34 22.18 23.07
CA ILE A 99 2.25 23.53 23.65
C ILE A 99 3.61 24.21 23.59
N ARG A 100 4.67 23.48 23.97
CA ARG A 100 6.05 23.98 23.94
C ARG A 100 6.52 24.32 22.52
N LEU A 101 6.21 23.48 21.54
CA LEU A 101 6.54 23.73 20.14
C LEU A 101 5.81 24.95 19.56
N LEU A 102 4.53 25.10 19.88
CA LEU A 102 3.73 26.24 19.43
C LEU A 102 4.19 27.54 20.09
N ASP A 103 4.53 27.51 21.38
CA ASP A 103 5.04 28.68 22.08
C ASP A 103 6.41 29.13 21.55
N LEU A 104 7.30 28.17 21.25
CA LEU A 104 8.58 28.45 20.59
C LEU A 104 8.38 29.11 19.22
N ASN A 105 7.52 28.53 18.38
CA ASN A 105 7.27 29.04 17.04
C ASN A 105 6.69 30.46 17.11
N LEU A 106 5.75 30.71 18.02
CA LEU A 106 5.16 32.02 18.23
C LEU A 106 6.19 33.07 18.68
N ASN A 107 7.16 32.68 19.51
CA ASN A 107 8.25 33.58 19.91
C ASN A 107 9.15 33.95 18.72
N LEU A 108 9.42 33.00 17.81
CA LEU A 108 10.17 33.26 16.57
C LEU A 108 9.39 34.18 15.63
N GLU A 109 8.09 33.91 15.41
CA GLU A 109 7.23 34.77 14.58
C GLU A 109 7.14 36.20 15.10
N PHE A 110 7.14 36.39 16.42
CA PHE A 110 7.20 37.72 17.05
C PHE A 110 8.55 38.40 16.80
N GLN A 111 9.67 37.68 16.95
CA GLN A 111 11.02 38.21 16.69
C GLN A 111 11.22 38.62 15.22
N ASP A 112 10.61 37.87 14.30
CA ASP A 112 10.63 38.16 12.86
C ASP A 112 9.63 39.27 12.47
N GLY A 113 8.88 39.83 13.42
CA GLY A 113 7.89 40.90 13.19
C GLY A 113 6.64 40.44 12.43
N LEU A 114 6.40 39.13 12.36
CA LEU A 114 5.27 38.54 11.66
C LEU A 114 3.98 38.57 12.50
N VAL A 115 4.10 38.64 13.82
CA VAL A 115 2.99 38.69 14.78
C VAL A 115 3.21 39.83 15.78
N SER A 116 2.13 40.54 16.15
CA SER A 116 2.19 41.60 17.17
C SER A 116 2.23 41.02 18.60
N LEU A 117 2.81 41.76 19.55
CA LEU A 117 2.88 41.34 20.96
C LEU A 117 1.49 41.00 21.53
N ALA A 118 0.51 41.87 21.28
CA ALA A 118 -0.88 41.66 21.72
C ALA A 118 -1.48 40.34 21.18
N ARG A 119 -1.17 39.99 19.92
CA ARG A 119 -1.65 38.75 19.31
C ARG A 119 -0.92 37.52 19.85
N ALA A 120 0.38 37.63 20.11
CA ALA A 120 1.14 36.56 20.72
C ALA A 120 0.64 36.24 22.15
N GLU A 121 0.37 37.25 22.97
CA GLU A 121 -0.19 37.07 24.32
C GLU A 121 -1.57 36.40 24.31
N GLU A 122 -2.44 36.79 23.38
CA GLU A 122 -3.76 36.18 23.17
C GLU A 122 -3.64 34.68 22.85
N ILE A 123 -2.74 34.31 21.93
CA ILE A 123 -2.51 32.91 21.55
C ILE A 123 -1.97 32.10 22.74
N LYS A 124 -1.00 32.64 23.50
CA LYS A 124 -0.46 31.97 24.70
C LYS A 124 -1.52 31.73 25.77
N ALA A 125 -2.44 32.67 25.96
CA ALA A 125 -3.52 32.54 26.93
C ALA A 125 -4.46 31.38 26.60
N GLU A 126 -4.78 31.17 25.32
CA GLU A 126 -5.61 30.04 24.89
C GLU A 126 -4.84 28.71 24.92
N LEU A 127 -3.55 28.69 24.55
CA LEU A 127 -2.72 27.47 24.62
C LEU A 127 -2.61 26.92 26.05
N LYS A 128 -2.56 27.78 27.07
CA LYS A 128 -2.52 27.38 28.48
C LYS A 128 -3.77 26.61 28.94
N LYS A 129 -4.89 26.73 28.23
CA LYS A 129 -6.14 26.01 28.55
C LYS A 129 -6.14 24.57 28.04
N VAL A 130 -5.26 24.22 27.10
CA VAL A 130 -5.22 22.89 26.45
C VAL A 130 -5.10 21.72 27.44
N PRO A 131 -4.25 21.77 28.50
CA PRO A 131 -4.10 20.64 29.42
C PRO A 131 -5.29 20.43 30.37
N THR A 132 -6.06 21.48 30.64
CA THR A 132 -7.08 21.51 31.71
C THR A 132 -8.51 21.72 31.20
N VAL A 133 -8.69 21.82 29.88
CA VAL A 133 -10.00 21.99 29.25
C VAL A 133 -10.93 20.82 29.53
N ALA A 134 -12.18 21.12 29.90
CA ALA A 134 -13.22 20.12 30.07
C ALA A 134 -13.57 19.46 28.73
N GLU A 135 -14.01 18.20 28.74
CA GLU A 135 -14.31 17.46 27.50
C GLU A 135 -15.33 18.15 26.60
N ASP A 136 -16.35 18.76 27.20
CA ASP A 136 -17.42 19.48 26.50
C ASP A 136 -16.91 20.75 25.79
N ASP A 137 -15.81 21.34 26.27
CA ASP A 137 -15.25 22.59 25.75
C ASP A 137 -14.12 22.39 24.73
N VAL A 138 -13.71 21.14 24.48
CA VAL A 138 -12.58 20.81 23.59
C VAL A 138 -12.76 21.37 22.19
N ASN A 139 -13.95 21.19 21.61
CA ASN A 139 -14.21 21.64 20.25
C ASN A 139 -14.24 23.16 20.16
N THR A 140 -14.76 23.84 21.18
CA THR A 140 -14.77 25.30 21.27
C THR A 140 -13.35 25.84 21.32
N LEU A 141 -12.50 25.31 22.21
CA LEU A 141 -11.09 25.71 22.30
C LEU A 141 -10.32 25.42 21.00
N HIS A 142 -10.59 24.28 20.36
CA HIS A 142 -9.99 23.91 19.09
C HIS A 142 -10.34 24.91 17.97
N GLN A 143 -11.60 25.32 17.86
CA GLN A 143 -12.02 26.34 16.89
C GLN A 143 -11.37 27.69 17.15
N THR A 144 -11.26 28.10 18.42
CA THR A 144 -10.53 29.31 18.80
C THR A 144 -9.07 29.21 18.35
N LEU A 145 -8.36 28.13 18.69
CA LEU A 145 -6.96 27.93 18.31
C LEU A 145 -6.76 27.89 16.78
N LEU A 146 -7.68 27.28 16.02
CA LEU A 146 -7.67 27.29 14.56
C LEU A 146 -7.81 28.70 13.96
N ALA A 147 -8.61 29.55 14.60
CA ALA A 147 -8.81 30.92 14.16
C ALA A 147 -7.63 31.82 14.53
N ILE A 148 -7.00 31.57 15.69
CA ILE A 148 -6.01 32.50 16.23
C ILE A 148 -4.55 32.15 15.98
N SER A 149 -4.22 30.86 15.84
CA SER A 149 -2.84 30.37 15.72
C SER A 149 -2.59 29.75 14.34
N PRO A 150 -1.87 30.45 13.43
CA PRO A 150 -1.43 29.89 12.16
C PRO A 150 -0.57 28.63 12.34
N ALA A 151 0.32 28.63 13.34
CA ALA A 151 1.18 27.50 13.68
C ALA A 151 0.37 26.26 14.10
N TYR A 152 -0.68 26.42 14.90
CA TYR A 152 -1.57 25.31 15.27
C TYR A 152 -2.29 24.74 14.05
N LYS A 153 -2.79 25.61 13.17
CA LYS A 153 -3.43 25.20 11.92
C LYS A 153 -2.47 24.45 11.00
N ALA A 154 -1.22 24.90 10.89
CA ALA A 154 -0.18 24.20 10.13
C ALA A 154 0.14 22.83 10.74
N ALA A 155 0.35 22.77 12.06
CA ALA A 155 0.59 21.51 12.78
C ALA A 155 -0.55 20.50 12.62
N LEU A 156 -1.81 20.96 12.61
CA LEU A 156 -2.98 20.12 12.34
C LEU A 156 -3.01 19.59 10.90
N ASN A 157 -2.62 20.41 9.93
CA ASN A 157 -2.53 19.96 8.54
C ASN A 157 -1.42 18.92 8.36
N ASP A 158 -0.27 19.12 9.01
CA ASP A 158 0.83 18.15 8.97
C ASP A 158 0.44 16.84 9.66
N LEU A 159 -0.23 16.91 10.80
CA LEU A 159 -0.79 15.74 11.48
C LEU A 159 -1.79 15.01 10.59
N LYS A 160 -2.72 15.74 9.98
CA LYS A 160 -3.69 15.19 9.05
C LYS A 160 -3.01 14.48 7.88
N LYS A 161 -1.99 15.11 7.30
CA LYS A 161 -1.21 14.52 6.21
C LYS A 161 -0.53 13.23 6.68
N ALA A 162 0.17 13.28 7.81
CA ALA A 162 0.89 12.13 8.37
C ALA A 162 -0.02 10.93 8.67
N ILE A 163 -1.17 11.14 9.31
CA ILE A 163 -2.14 10.08 9.62
C ILE A 163 -2.77 9.49 8.35
N ASN A 164 -2.96 10.33 7.32
CA ASN A 164 -3.52 9.89 6.06
C ASN A 164 -2.49 9.21 5.15
N VAL A 165 -1.20 9.16 5.49
CA VAL A 165 -0.24 8.35 4.73
C VAL A 165 -0.39 6.88 5.13
N LEU A 166 -0.99 6.08 4.26
CA LEU A 166 -1.29 4.68 4.51
C LEU A 166 -0.64 3.75 3.48
N PRO A 167 -0.31 2.50 3.86
CA PRO A 167 0.17 1.51 2.91
C PRO A 167 -0.94 1.08 1.94
N PRO A 168 -0.61 0.73 0.68
CA PRO A 168 -1.61 0.42 -0.35
C PRO A 168 -2.31 -0.93 -0.17
N SER A 169 -1.91 -1.77 0.79
CA SER A 169 -2.39 -3.15 0.93
C SER A 169 -3.91 -3.26 1.13
N ALA A 170 -4.49 -2.42 2.00
CA ALA A 170 -5.93 -2.44 2.28
C ALA A 170 -6.75 -2.04 1.05
N ILE A 171 -6.28 -1.03 0.32
CA ILE A 171 -6.92 -0.55 -0.91
C ILE A 171 -6.83 -1.61 -2.01
N MET A 172 -5.67 -2.24 -2.16
CA MET A 172 -5.49 -3.29 -3.16
C MET A 172 -6.40 -4.49 -2.91
N ALA A 173 -6.66 -4.84 -1.64
CA ALA A 173 -7.66 -5.86 -1.32
C ALA A 173 -9.06 -5.46 -1.81
N GLY A 174 -9.47 -4.20 -1.60
CA GLY A 174 -10.72 -3.67 -2.14
C GLY A 174 -10.78 -3.67 -3.67
N ILE A 175 -9.69 -3.27 -4.33
CA ILE A 175 -9.57 -3.31 -5.80
C ILE A 175 -9.68 -4.73 -6.33
N TYR A 176 -9.06 -5.71 -5.68
CA TYR A 176 -9.17 -7.12 -6.08
C TYR A 176 -10.62 -7.58 -6.02
N SER A 177 -11.31 -7.34 -4.89
CA SER A 177 -12.72 -7.70 -4.75
C SER A 177 -13.61 -7.01 -5.79
N MET A 178 -13.35 -5.73 -6.07
CA MET A 178 -14.10 -4.96 -7.07
C MET A 178 -13.92 -5.52 -8.48
N VAL A 179 -12.67 -5.77 -8.90
CA VAL A 179 -12.34 -6.32 -10.23
C VAL A 179 -12.91 -7.72 -10.40
N ASP A 180 -12.77 -8.57 -9.38
CA ASP A 180 -13.31 -9.93 -9.41
C ASP A 180 -14.83 -9.94 -9.57
N ASN A 181 -15.55 -9.06 -8.87
CA ASN A 181 -17.01 -8.98 -8.96
C ASN A 181 -17.49 -8.36 -10.28
N SER A 182 -16.70 -7.46 -10.87
CA SER A 182 -17.12 -6.71 -12.06
C SER A 182 -16.79 -7.44 -13.37
N VAL A 183 -15.65 -8.15 -13.41
CA VAL A 183 -15.15 -8.82 -14.62
C VAL A 183 -14.83 -10.28 -14.34
N GLY A 184 -14.08 -10.54 -13.27
CA GLY A 184 -13.65 -11.87 -12.88
C GLY A 184 -12.19 -11.92 -12.46
N VAL A 185 -11.82 -13.00 -11.76
CA VAL A 185 -10.48 -13.20 -11.18
C VAL A 185 -9.34 -13.25 -12.22
N PHE A 186 -9.68 -13.53 -13.47
CA PHE A 186 -8.78 -13.56 -14.62
C PHE A 186 -8.40 -12.18 -15.15
N GLN A 187 -9.11 -11.13 -14.72
CA GLN A 187 -8.75 -9.76 -15.03
C GLN A 187 -7.62 -9.29 -14.12
N SER A 188 -6.58 -8.69 -14.71
CA SER A 188 -5.50 -8.09 -13.94
C SER A 188 -6.00 -6.86 -13.15
N PRO A 189 -5.68 -6.74 -11.85
CA PRO A 189 -6.06 -5.60 -11.02
C PRO A 189 -5.12 -4.40 -11.23
N ALA A 190 -4.91 -4.03 -12.49
CA ALA A 190 -4.10 -2.90 -12.93
C ALA A 190 -4.87 -2.08 -13.96
N ASN A 191 -4.41 -0.85 -14.20
CA ASN A 191 -5.17 0.19 -14.93
C ASN A 191 -6.53 0.48 -14.27
N VAL A 192 -6.58 0.39 -12.93
CA VAL A 192 -7.76 0.68 -12.11
C VAL A 192 -7.51 1.93 -11.28
N SER A 193 -8.49 2.83 -11.25
CA SER A 193 -8.42 4.06 -10.45
C SER A 193 -8.50 3.76 -8.97
N VAL A 194 -7.68 4.45 -8.20
CA VAL A 194 -7.62 4.30 -6.75
C VAL A 194 -8.48 5.36 -6.08
N GLY A 195 -9.60 4.93 -5.50
CA GLY A 195 -10.53 5.82 -4.79
C GLY A 195 -9.95 6.35 -3.47
N SER A 196 -10.42 7.52 -3.05
CA SER A 196 -10.07 8.16 -1.77
C SER A 196 -8.58 8.45 -1.56
N VAL A 197 -7.80 8.48 -2.64
CA VAL A 197 -6.38 8.88 -2.66
C VAL A 197 -6.26 10.30 -3.19
N VAL A 198 -5.43 11.11 -2.53
CA VAL A 198 -4.97 12.41 -3.06
C VAL A 198 -3.86 12.16 -4.07
N GLU A 199 -2.75 11.56 -3.62
CA GLU A 199 -1.60 11.22 -4.46
C GLU A 199 -0.72 10.12 -3.84
N PRO A 200 0.13 9.44 -4.63
CA PRO A 200 1.22 8.64 -4.10
C PRO A 200 2.29 9.54 -3.46
N VAL A 201 2.84 9.13 -2.31
CA VAL A 201 3.87 9.89 -1.57
C VAL A 201 5.13 10.14 -2.40
N VAL A 202 5.40 9.23 -3.34
CA VAL A 202 6.55 9.31 -4.25
C VAL A 202 6.03 9.26 -5.67
N SER A 203 6.34 10.31 -6.45
CA SER A 203 6.09 10.28 -7.88
C SER A 203 7.15 9.39 -8.56
N LEU A 204 6.71 8.43 -9.36
CA LEU A 204 7.58 7.49 -10.07
C LEU A 204 7.69 7.85 -11.55
N THR A 205 8.92 7.91 -12.07
CA THR A 205 9.15 7.99 -13.52
C THR A 205 8.96 6.64 -14.21
N ASN A 206 9.02 6.63 -15.55
CA ASN A 206 8.92 5.39 -16.31
C ASN A 206 10.16 4.51 -16.08
N GLU A 207 11.35 5.12 -16.01
CA GLU A 207 12.63 4.44 -15.78
C GLU A 207 12.68 3.82 -14.37
N GLU A 208 12.18 4.55 -13.36
CA GLU A 208 12.08 4.01 -12.00
C GLU A 208 11.13 2.83 -11.94
N GLN A 209 9.98 2.91 -12.62
CA GLN A 209 9.02 1.82 -12.70
C GLN A 209 9.60 0.59 -13.40
N GLU A 210 10.42 0.75 -14.42
CA GLU A 210 11.03 -0.37 -15.16
C GLU A 210 11.87 -1.25 -14.22
N ASP A 211 12.69 -0.65 -13.35
CA ASP A 211 13.44 -1.39 -12.33
C ASP A 211 12.53 -2.07 -11.30
N LEU A 212 11.39 -1.46 -10.95
CA LEU A 212 10.41 -2.07 -10.06
C LEU A 212 9.83 -3.36 -10.65
N ASN A 213 9.47 -3.33 -11.93
CA ASN A 213 8.82 -4.44 -12.63
C ASN A 213 9.80 -5.53 -13.05
N MET A 214 10.99 -5.20 -13.55
CA MET A 214 11.98 -6.15 -14.12
C MET A 214 13.32 -6.18 -13.37
N PRO A 215 13.35 -6.47 -12.06
CA PRO A 215 14.61 -6.56 -11.34
C PRO A 215 15.37 -7.84 -11.70
N LEU A 216 16.70 -7.75 -11.63
CA LEU A 216 17.59 -8.91 -11.78
C LEU A 216 17.28 -10.04 -10.78
N THR A 217 16.79 -9.70 -9.59
CA THR A 217 16.42 -10.66 -8.54
C THR A 217 15.08 -11.35 -8.78
N GLY A 218 14.29 -10.91 -9.76
CA GLY A 218 12.93 -11.39 -10.02
C GLY A 218 11.85 -10.86 -9.07
N LYS A 219 12.23 -10.22 -7.95
CA LYS A 219 11.32 -9.68 -6.92
C LYS A 219 10.65 -8.37 -7.37
N ALA A 220 9.67 -8.52 -8.26
CA ALA A 220 8.93 -7.40 -8.84
C ALA A 220 8.08 -6.65 -7.81
N VAL A 221 7.92 -5.34 -8.00
CA VAL A 221 7.08 -4.46 -7.19
C VAL A 221 6.17 -3.69 -8.14
N ASN A 222 4.87 -3.70 -7.87
CA ASN A 222 3.89 -3.02 -8.72
C ASN A 222 3.80 -1.54 -8.34
N ALA A 223 3.89 -0.67 -9.34
CA ALA A 223 3.79 0.76 -9.12
C ALA A 223 2.32 1.23 -9.01
N ILE A 224 2.08 2.22 -8.17
CA ILE A 224 0.87 3.05 -8.16
C ILE A 224 1.31 4.46 -8.56
N ARG A 225 0.68 5.03 -9.60
CA ARG A 225 1.16 6.26 -10.25
C ARG A 225 0.03 7.23 -10.54
N THR A 226 0.37 8.51 -10.54
CA THR A 226 -0.51 9.59 -10.99
C THR A 226 -0.33 9.83 -12.48
N PHE A 227 -1.44 9.90 -13.20
CA PHE A 227 -1.47 10.20 -14.62
C PHE A 227 -2.31 11.46 -14.88
N PRO A 228 -1.79 12.46 -15.63
CA PRO A 228 -2.56 13.62 -16.02
C PRO A 228 -3.86 13.21 -16.73
N GLY A 229 -5.00 13.73 -16.24
CA GLY A 229 -6.33 13.44 -16.79
C GLY A 229 -6.92 12.06 -16.43
N LYS A 230 -6.18 11.17 -15.76
CA LYS A 230 -6.69 9.85 -15.30
C LYS A 230 -6.63 9.66 -13.78
N GLY A 231 -5.94 10.54 -13.06
CA GLY A 231 -5.78 10.45 -11.62
C GLY A 231 -4.78 9.36 -11.22
N VAL A 232 -4.94 8.81 -10.00
CA VAL A 232 -4.07 7.76 -9.46
C VAL A 232 -4.55 6.39 -9.94
N LEU A 233 -3.65 5.63 -10.55
CA LEU A 233 -3.92 4.29 -11.08
C LEU A 233 -2.96 3.27 -10.48
N VAL A 234 -3.49 2.06 -10.23
CA VAL A 234 -2.64 0.87 -10.06
C VAL A 234 -2.04 0.54 -11.41
N TRP A 235 -0.71 0.46 -11.50
CA TRP A 235 0.01 0.37 -12.77
C TRP A 235 0.96 -0.84 -12.85
N GLY A 236 0.61 -1.92 -12.15
CA GLY A 236 1.32 -3.19 -12.21
C GLY A 236 0.46 -4.34 -11.70
N ALA A 237 0.63 -5.53 -12.28
CA ALA A 237 -0.09 -6.74 -11.90
C ALA A 237 0.82 -7.99 -11.87
N ARG A 238 2.09 -7.82 -11.49
CA ARG A 238 3.05 -8.90 -11.32
C ARG A 238 3.04 -9.45 -9.89
N THR A 239 3.23 -10.76 -9.75
CA THR A 239 3.56 -11.37 -8.46
C THR A 239 4.99 -10.98 -8.07
N LEU A 240 5.43 -11.33 -6.86
CA LEU A 240 6.84 -11.19 -6.50
C LEU A 240 7.74 -12.10 -7.34
N ASP A 241 7.21 -13.09 -8.06
CA ASP A 241 7.97 -13.91 -9.00
C ASP A 241 7.86 -13.34 -10.43
N GLY A 242 8.33 -12.10 -10.59
CA GLY A 242 8.16 -11.32 -11.82
C GLY A 242 8.92 -11.89 -13.03
N ASN A 243 9.97 -12.68 -12.81
CA ASN A 243 10.74 -13.29 -13.90
C ASN A 243 10.23 -14.68 -14.30
N SER A 244 9.29 -15.26 -13.56
CA SER A 244 8.65 -16.52 -13.93
C SER A 244 8.01 -16.43 -15.33
N GLN A 245 8.01 -17.53 -16.08
CA GLN A 245 7.23 -17.63 -17.32
C GLN A 245 5.82 -18.12 -17.07
N ASP A 246 5.56 -18.76 -15.93
CA ASP A 246 4.28 -19.35 -15.59
C ASP A 246 3.47 -18.47 -14.64
N TRP A 247 4.13 -17.94 -13.61
CA TRP A 247 3.46 -17.29 -12.48
C TRP A 247 3.75 -15.81 -12.33
N ARG A 248 4.20 -15.17 -13.41
CA ARG A 248 4.51 -13.73 -13.47
C ARG A 248 3.35 -12.86 -13.02
N TYR A 249 2.12 -13.19 -13.42
CA TYR A 249 0.97 -12.30 -13.29
C TYR A 249 0.03 -12.73 -12.18
N ILE A 250 -0.49 -11.74 -11.47
CA ILE A 250 -1.45 -11.89 -10.37
C ILE A 250 -2.74 -12.55 -10.87
N SER A 251 -3.28 -12.09 -12.00
CA SER A 251 -4.48 -12.66 -12.62
C SER A 251 -4.33 -14.14 -12.94
N VAL A 252 -3.21 -14.54 -13.55
CA VAL A 252 -2.91 -15.94 -13.87
C VAL A 252 -2.89 -16.77 -12.58
N ARG A 253 -2.11 -16.35 -11.57
CA ARG A 253 -2.00 -17.11 -10.32
C ARG A 253 -3.34 -17.23 -9.59
N ARG A 254 -4.08 -16.12 -9.49
CA ARG A 254 -5.39 -16.08 -8.80
C ARG A 254 -6.44 -16.90 -9.53
N THR A 255 -6.44 -16.91 -10.86
CA THR A 255 -7.34 -17.75 -11.66
C THR A 255 -7.12 -19.24 -11.39
N VAL A 256 -5.85 -19.68 -11.36
CA VAL A 256 -5.55 -21.08 -11.05
C VAL A 256 -5.93 -21.41 -9.61
N ILE A 257 -5.70 -20.51 -8.65
CA ILE A 257 -6.14 -20.72 -7.26
C ILE A 257 -7.66 -20.86 -7.19
N PHE A 258 -8.40 -19.99 -7.86
CA PHE A 258 -9.86 -20.04 -7.91
C PHE A 258 -10.37 -21.38 -8.48
N ILE A 259 -9.80 -21.82 -9.61
CA ILE A 259 -10.16 -23.10 -10.24
C ILE A 259 -9.82 -24.28 -9.31
N GLU A 260 -8.61 -24.30 -8.75
CA GLU A 260 -8.15 -25.37 -7.87
C GLU A 260 -9.04 -25.52 -6.63
N GLN A 261 -9.34 -24.39 -5.95
CA GLN A 261 -10.17 -24.41 -4.75
C GLN A 261 -11.63 -24.78 -5.07
N SER A 262 -12.17 -24.30 -6.19
CA SER A 262 -13.54 -24.65 -6.60
C SER A 262 -13.70 -26.14 -6.91
N ILE A 263 -12.71 -26.73 -7.60
CA ILE A 263 -12.71 -28.17 -7.91
C ILE A 263 -12.51 -28.99 -6.63
N LYS A 264 -11.60 -28.59 -5.73
CA LYS A 264 -11.40 -29.26 -4.43
C LYS A 264 -12.69 -29.28 -3.62
N TYR A 265 -13.34 -28.13 -3.48
CA TYR A 265 -14.61 -28.01 -2.77
C TYR A 265 -15.70 -28.91 -3.37
N ALA A 266 -15.84 -28.95 -4.69
CA ALA A 266 -16.80 -29.82 -5.34
C ALA A 266 -16.47 -31.33 -5.19
N ALA A 267 -15.18 -31.68 -5.13
CA ALA A 267 -14.73 -33.05 -4.95
C ALA A 267 -14.96 -33.59 -3.53
N GLU A 268 -15.19 -32.74 -2.52
CA GLU A 268 -15.45 -33.18 -1.14
C GLU A 268 -16.68 -34.10 -1.03
N ALA A 269 -17.72 -33.86 -1.83
CA ALA A 269 -18.92 -34.70 -1.86
C ALA A 269 -18.66 -36.14 -2.35
N TYR A 270 -17.51 -36.38 -2.98
CA TYR A 270 -17.10 -37.68 -3.51
C TYR A 270 -16.20 -38.46 -2.55
N VAL A 271 -15.79 -37.87 -1.43
CA VAL A 271 -15.04 -38.57 -0.39
C VAL A 271 -15.91 -39.69 0.19
N PHE A 272 -15.35 -40.89 0.31
CA PHE A 272 -16.04 -42.13 0.72
C PHE A 272 -17.15 -42.64 -0.22
N GLN A 273 -17.32 -42.06 -1.42
CA GLN A 273 -18.14 -42.69 -2.45
C GLN A 273 -17.44 -43.94 -3.03
N PRO A 274 -18.20 -44.92 -3.56
CA PRO A 274 -17.60 -46.06 -4.24
C PRO A 274 -16.65 -45.63 -5.36
N ASN A 275 -15.42 -46.15 -5.37
CA ASN A 275 -14.39 -45.83 -6.37
C ASN A 275 -14.62 -46.61 -7.68
N VAL A 276 -15.67 -46.22 -8.42
CA VAL A 276 -16.15 -46.90 -9.64
C VAL A 276 -16.35 -45.93 -10.79
N SER A 277 -16.44 -46.46 -12.02
CA SER A 277 -16.60 -45.69 -13.27
C SER A 277 -17.73 -44.66 -13.24
N ALA A 278 -18.85 -44.97 -12.59
CA ALA A 278 -19.97 -44.03 -12.46
C ALA A 278 -19.58 -42.77 -11.66
N THR A 279 -18.90 -42.95 -10.53
CA THR A 279 -18.38 -41.87 -9.68
C THR A 279 -17.41 -40.97 -10.44
N TRP A 280 -16.47 -41.58 -11.17
CA TRP A 280 -15.48 -40.87 -11.99
C TRP A 280 -16.14 -40.06 -13.09
N THR A 281 -17.09 -40.65 -13.79
CA THR A 281 -17.83 -40.02 -14.88
C THR A 281 -18.61 -38.80 -14.38
N ASN A 282 -19.28 -38.92 -13.23
CA ASN A 282 -20.02 -37.83 -12.62
C ASN A 282 -19.10 -36.67 -12.21
N LEU A 283 -17.98 -36.96 -11.58
CA LEU A 283 -17.02 -35.94 -11.17
C LEU A 283 -16.33 -35.28 -12.36
N ARG A 284 -15.99 -36.05 -13.40
CA ARG A 284 -15.48 -35.51 -14.66
C ARG A 284 -16.47 -34.55 -15.29
N ALA A 285 -17.73 -34.94 -15.43
CA ALA A 285 -18.78 -34.10 -15.99
C ALA A 285 -18.97 -32.80 -15.19
N LEU A 286 -18.93 -32.88 -13.86
CA LEU A 286 -19.01 -31.71 -12.98
C LEU A 286 -17.86 -30.73 -13.24
N ILE A 287 -16.61 -31.22 -13.25
CA ILE A 287 -15.43 -30.39 -13.47
C ILE A 287 -15.44 -29.81 -14.90
N THR A 288 -15.79 -30.62 -15.89
CA THR A 288 -15.91 -30.16 -17.29
C THR A 288 -16.93 -29.05 -17.43
N ASN A 289 -18.13 -29.18 -16.86
CA ASN A 289 -19.16 -28.13 -16.94
C ASN A 289 -18.70 -26.84 -16.26
N PHE A 290 -18.03 -26.93 -15.10
CA PHE A 290 -17.45 -25.78 -14.44
C PHE A 290 -16.41 -25.07 -15.32
N LEU A 291 -15.45 -25.81 -15.87
CA LEU A 291 -14.40 -25.24 -16.73
C LEU A 291 -14.95 -24.68 -18.04
N THR A 292 -16.01 -25.27 -18.62
CA THR A 292 -16.72 -24.71 -19.77
C THR A 292 -17.29 -23.33 -19.44
N ASN A 293 -17.92 -23.15 -18.28
CA ASN A 293 -18.43 -21.85 -17.86
C ASN A 293 -17.30 -20.83 -17.66
N VAL A 294 -16.20 -21.25 -17.04
CA VAL A 294 -15.01 -20.41 -16.82
C VAL A 294 -14.36 -19.99 -18.15
N TRP A 295 -14.32 -20.89 -19.14
CA TRP A 295 -13.88 -20.60 -20.51
C TRP A 295 -14.81 -19.62 -21.23
N GLN A 296 -16.13 -19.82 -21.15
CA GLN A 296 -17.12 -18.91 -21.76
C GLN A 296 -17.05 -17.48 -21.20
N GLN A 297 -16.59 -17.32 -19.95
CA GLN A 297 -16.33 -16.01 -19.34
C GLN A 297 -15.03 -15.36 -19.81
N GLY A 298 -14.19 -16.06 -20.59
CA GLY A 298 -12.92 -15.55 -21.12
C GLY A 298 -11.71 -15.77 -20.22
N ALA A 299 -11.83 -16.58 -19.16
CA ALA A 299 -10.73 -16.86 -18.24
C ALA A 299 -9.68 -17.83 -18.82
N LEU A 300 -10.11 -18.71 -19.74
CA LEU A 300 -9.26 -19.70 -20.39
C LEU A 300 -9.09 -19.36 -21.88
N ALA A 301 -7.89 -19.55 -22.40
CA ALA A 301 -7.52 -19.29 -23.79
C ALA A 301 -7.77 -20.54 -24.65
N GLY A 302 -8.43 -20.38 -25.78
CA GLY A 302 -8.69 -21.47 -26.73
C GLY A 302 -9.92 -21.16 -27.57
N ALA A 303 -9.90 -21.56 -28.85
CA ALA A 303 -11.05 -21.35 -29.74
C ALA A 303 -12.18 -22.33 -29.43
N THR A 304 -11.85 -23.51 -28.90
CA THR A 304 -12.81 -24.51 -28.39
C THR A 304 -12.47 -24.88 -26.93
N PRO A 305 -13.41 -25.52 -26.20
CA PRO A 305 -13.12 -26.03 -24.86
C PRO A 305 -11.91 -26.98 -24.80
N GLU A 306 -11.70 -27.79 -25.84
CA GLU A 306 -10.63 -28.78 -25.93
C GLU A 306 -9.24 -28.13 -26.08
N ASP A 307 -9.16 -26.95 -26.71
CA ASP A 307 -7.94 -26.14 -26.73
C ASP A 307 -7.66 -25.51 -25.36
N ALA A 308 -8.72 -25.22 -24.59
CA ALA A 308 -8.66 -24.46 -23.35
C ALA A 308 -8.38 -25.31 -22.12
N PHE A 309 -8.91 -26.54 -22.05
CA PHE A 309 -8.72 -27.43 -20.91
C PHE A 309 -8.93 -28.91 -21.23
N SER A 310 -8.38 -29.78 -20.37
CA SER A 310 -8.69 -31.23 -20.37
C SER A 310 -8.95 -31.73 -18.96
N VAL A 311 -9.86 -32.70 -18.83
CA VAL A 311 -10.18 -33.39 -17.57
C VAL A 311 -10.13 -34.89 -17.80
N ASP A 312 -9.14 -35.52 -17.18
CA ASP A 312 -8.85 -36.93 -17.33
C ASP A 312 -9.05 -37.64 -15.99
N VAL A 313 -9.84 -38.72 -16.00
CA VAL A 313 -10.04 -39.62 -14.86
C VAL A 313 -10.44 -41.01 -15.37
N GLY A 314 -9.76 -42.05 -14.89
CA GLY A 314 -10.15 -43.43 -15.18
C GLY A 314 -9.02 -44.44 -15.00
N LEU A 315 -9.40 -45.72 -14.92
CA LEU A 315 -8.48 -46.85 -14.90
C LEU A 315 -7.76 -46.97 -16.25
N GLY A 316 -6.43 -46.98 -16.23
CA GLY A 316 -5.59 -46.99 -17.43
C GLY A 316 -5.41 -45.60 -18.08
N THR A 317 -6.04 -44.55 -17.54
CA THR A 317 -5.85 -43.16 -17.97
C THR A 317 -5.06 -42.38 -16.93
N THR A 318 -5.60 -42.26 -15.70
CA THR A 318 -4.96 -41.55 -14.59
C THR A 318 -4.70 -42.43 -13.38
N MET A 319 -5.34 -43.60 -13.32
CA MET A 319 -5.26 -44.55 -12.21
C MET A 319 -4.82 -45.92 -12.68
N THR A 320 -4.11 -46.62 -11.81
CA THR A 320 -3.80 -48.05 -11.92
C THR A 320 -4.79 -48.88 -11.10
N ALA A 321 -4.76 -50.21 -11.26
CA ALA A 321 -5.56 -51.10 -10.40
C ALA A 321 -5.15 -50.99 -8.91
N VAL A 322 -3.88 -50.69 -8.64
CA VAL A 322 -3.36 -50.48 -7.28
C VAL A 322 -3.94 -49.22 -6.67
N ASP A 323 -4.02 -48.11 -7.42
CA ASP A 323 -4.66 -46.88 -6.92
C ASP A 323 -6.11 -47.14 -6.46
N ILE A 324 -6.86 -47.98 -7.18
CA ILE A 324 -8.24 -48.32 -6.81
C ILE A 324 -8.27 -49.16 -5.52
N LEU A 325 -7.39 -50.16 -5.39
CA LEU A 325 -7.28 -51.00 -4.18
C LEU A 325 -6.88 -50.17 -2.95
N ASP A 326 -6.02 -49.18 -3.14
CA ASP A 326 -5.59 -48.24 -2.09
C ASP A 326 -6.63 -47.14 -1.81
N GLY A 327 -7.76 -47.13 -2.51
CA GLY A 327 -8.82 -46.14 -2.34
C GLY A 327 -8.48 -44.75 -2.88
N ILE A 328 -7.49 -44.64 -3.75
CA ILE A 328 -7.02 -43.39 -4.35
C ILE A 328 -7.74 -43.15 -5.68
N MET A 329 -8.40 -42.00 -5.80
CA MET A 329 -8.95 -41.50 -7.06
C MET A 329 -8.09 -40.36 -7.60
N ARG A 330 -7.49 -40.53 -8.79
CA ARG A 330 -6.61 -39.51 -9.42
C ARG A 330 -7.31 -38.83 -10.58
N ILE A 331 -7.34 -37.51 -10.55
CA ILE A 331 -7.91 -36.66 -11.59
C ILE A 331 -6.81 -35.73 -12.08
N THR A 332 -6.63 -35.64 -13.40
CA THR A 332 -5.70 -34.69 -14.01
C THR A 332 -6.50 -33.62 -14.72
N VAL A 333 -6.26 -32.36 -14.34
CA VAL A 333 -6.89 -31.19 -14.95
C VAL A 333 -5.78 -30.34 -15.57
N LYS A 334 -5.90 -30.07 -16.87
CA LYS A 334 -5.00 -29.17 -17.62
C LYS A 334 -5.80 -27.95 -18.05
N ILE A 335 -5.22 -26.76 -17.95
CA ILE A 335 -5.87 -25.49 -18.31
C ILE A 335 -4.89 -24.57 -19.03
N ALA A 336 -5.39 -23.81 -19.99
CA ALA A 336 -4.69 -22.73 -20.66
C ALA A 336 -5.28 -21.40 -20.18
N VAL A 337 -4.60 -20.71 -19.25
CA VAL A 337 -5.10 -19.46 -18.66
C VAL A 337 -4.79 -18.27 -19.56
N THR A 338 -5.71 -17.31 -19.67
CA THR A 338 -5.45 -16.05 -20.38
C THR A 338 -4.38 -15.22 -19.69
N ARG A 339 -3.63 -14.43 -20.47
CA ARG A 339 -2.54 -13.59 -19.97
C ARG A 339 -2.79 -12.12 -20.34
N PRO A 340 -2.45 -11.16 -19.47
CA PRO A 340 -2.63 -9.74 -19.78
C PRO A 340 -1.65 -9.24 -20.84
N ALA A 341 -2.08 -8.29 -21.66
CA ALA A 341 -1.21 -7.52 -22.55
C ALA A 341 -0.52 -6.40 -21.75
N GLU A 342 0.70 -6.64 -21.26
CA GLU A 342 1.47 -5.66 -20.48
C GLU A 342 2.09 -4.57 -21.37
N PHE A 343 2.50 -4.92 -22.59
CA PHE A 343 3.14 -4.00 -23.53
C PHE A 343 2.36 -3.95 -24.84
N ILE A 344 2.12 -2.75 -25.35
CA ILE A 344 1.51 -2.52 -26.67
C ILE A 344 2.54 -1.77 -27.51
N VAL A 345 3.01 -2.40 -28.59
CA VAL A 345 3.95 -1.79 -29.54
C VAL A 345 3.17 -1.39 -30.79
N ILE A 346 3.13 -0.09 -31.08
CA ILE A 346 2.51 0.46 -32.29
C ILE A 346 3.63 0.98 -33.20
N THR A 347 3.75 0.39 -34.39
CA THR A 347 4.77 0.75 -35.37
C THR A 347 4.19 1.71 -36.39
N PHE A 348 4.73 2.92 -36.47
CA PHE A 348 4.40 3.88 -37.53
C PHE A 348 5.41 3.78 -38.67
N GLN A 349 4.91 3.60 -39.89
CA GLN A 349 5.73 3.59 -41.11
C GLN A 349 5.10 4.53 -42.12
N GLN A 350 5.90 5.43 -42.70
CA GLN A 350 5.47 6.24 -43.81
C GLN A 350 5.38 5.34 -45.06
N GLN A 351 4.18 5.13 -45.55
CA GLN A 351 3.98 4.46 -46.82
C GLN A 351 4.23 5.46 -47.96
N MET A 352 4.97 5.05 -49.00
CA MET A 352 5.08 5.84 -50.22
C MET A 352 3.68 6.05 -50.82
N GLN A 353 3.42 7.27 -51.28
CA GLN A 353 2.16 7.62 -51.92
C GLN A 353 1.89 6.66 -53.09
N LYS A 354 0.78 5.92 -53.01
CA LYS A 354 0.40 4.91 -54.02
C LYS A 354 -0.30 5.50 -55.25
N SER A 355 -0.67 6.78 -55.18
CA SER A 355 -1.26 7.58 -56.26
C SER A 355 -1.15 9.06 -55.95
#